data_AF-A0A496ZGU3-F1
#
_entry.id   AF-A0A496ZGU3-F1
#
_cell.length_a   1.000
_cell.length_b   1.000
_cell.length_c   1.000
_cell.angle_alpha   90.00
_cell.angle_beta   90.00
_cell.angle_gamma   90.00
#
_symmetry.space_group_name_H-M   'P 1'
#
loop_
_entity.id
_entity.type
_entity.pdbx_description
1 polymer ?
#
loop_
_entity_poly.entity_id
_entity_poly.type
_entity_poly.pdbx_seq_one_letter_code
_entity_poly.pdbx_strand_id
1 'polypeptide(L)' 'GVRESLSPFESKIIFRGQLVSVLAGKHEHDRVVVIEFPDYPTLNDWYHSEKYQSLIVLREEAANVVITTYEA' A
#
# COMPACT_ATOMS: atom_id res chain seq x y z
N GLY A 1 0.18 11.61 2.03
CA GLY A 1 -0.99 11.20 1.21
C GLY A 1 -1.61 9.91 1.69
N VAL A 2 -0.89 8.78 1.60
CA VAL A 2 -1.45 7.45 1.87
C VAL A 2 -1.94 7.30 3.32
N ARG A 3 -1.19 7.80 4.31
CA ARG A 3 -1.62 7.73 5.72
C ARG A 3 -2.91 8.51 5.95
N GLU A 4 -3.04 9.66 5.30
CA GLU A 4 -4.20 10.52 5.40
C GLU A 4 -5.40 9.92 4.65
N SER A 5 -5.18 9.20 3.54
CA SER A 5 -6.26 8.53 2.80
C SER A 5 -6.83 7.32 3.56
N LEU A 6 -6.05 6.72 4.46
CA LEU A 6 -6.48 5.63 5.34
C LEU A 6 -7.37 6.09 6.50
N SER A 7 -7.33 7.37 6.89
CA SER A 7 -8.03 7.88 8.08
C SER A 7 -9.53 7.57 8.17
N PRO A 8 -10.32 7.51 7.07
CA PRO A 8 -11.73 7.15 7.13
C PRO A 8 -12.01 5.64 7.27
N PHE A 9 -10.99 4.79 7.09
CA PHE A 9 -11.13 3.35 6.99
C PHE A 9 -10.52 2.67 8.21
N GLU A 10 -11.18 1.62 8.70
CA GLU A 10 -10.57 0.73 9.68
C GLU A 10 -9.37 0.05 9.02
N SER A 11 -8.17 0.50 9.40
CA SER A 11 -6.93 0.05 8.79
C SER A 11 -5.77 0.24 9.74
N LYS A 12 -4.75 -0.61 9.60
CA LYS A 12 -3.55 -0.57 10.42
C LYS A 12 -2.31 -0.79 9.58
N ILE A 13 -1.38 0.15 9.60
CA ILE A 13 -0.06 -0.06 9.03
C ILE A 13 0.70 -1.00 9.97
N ILE A 14 0.80 -2.28 9.59
CA ILE A 14 1.49 -3.30 10.40
C ILE A 14 2.99 -3.37 10.11
N PHE A 15 3.41 -2.93 8.93
CA PHE A 15 4.83 -2.86 8.58
C PHE A 15 5.13 -1.71 7.61
N ARG A 16 6.29 -1.07 7.81
CA ARG A 16 6.89 -0.14 6.85
C ARG A 16 8.40 -0.28 6.98
N GLY A 17 9.07 -0.64 5.89
CA GLY A 17 10.50 -0.93 5.92
C GLY A 17 11.21 -0.66 4.61
N GLN A 18 12.54 -0.69 4.68
CA GLN A 18 13.45 -0.66 3.56
C GLN A 18 14.08 -2.04 3.39
N LEU A 19 14.21 -2.51 2.15
CA LEU A 19 14.88 -3.77 1.83
C LEU A 19 16.36 -3.68 2.19
N VAL A 20 16.84 -4.66 2.96
CA VAL A 20 18.27 -4.78 3.31
C VAL A 20 18.98 -5.76 2.36
N SER A 21 18.37 -6.91 2.08
CA SER A 21 18.94 -7.94 1.20
C SER A 21 17.87 -8.88 0.68
N VAL A 22 18.04 -9.36 -0.56
CA VAL A 22 17.23 -10.44 -1.15
C VAL A 22 17.92 -11.77 -0.87
N LEU A 23 17.30 -12.64 -0.07
CA LEU A 23 17.89 -13.93 0.30
C LEU A 23 17.72 -15.01 -0.78
N ALA A 24 16.66 -14.94 -1.59
CA ALA A 24 16.37 -15.83 -2.72
C ALA A 24 15.47 -15.14 -3.74
N GLY A 25 15.59 -15.50 -5.02
CA GLY A 25 14.76 -14.95 -6.11
C GLY A 25 15.16 -13.54 -6.54
N LYS A 26 14.17 -12.74 -6.95
CA LYS A 26 14.35 -11.34 -7.37
C LYS A 26 13.25 -10.48 -6.76
N HIS A 27 13.63 -9.26 -6.33
CA HIS A 27 12.70 -8.24 -5.86
C HIS A 27 13.20 -6.88 -6.36
N GLU A 28 12.32 -6.09 -6.96
CA GLU A 28 12.69 -4.86 -7.67
C GLU A 28 12.46 -3.58 -6.86
N HIS A 29 11.82 -3.70 -5.69
CA HIS A 29 11.46 -2.54 -4.85
C HIS A 29 12.34 -2.47 -3.61
N ASP A 30 12.77 -1.28 -3.24
CA ASP A 30 13.62 -1.02 -2.08
C ASP A 30 12.81 -0.71 -0.82
N ARG A 31 11.49 -0.54 -0.93
CA ARG A 31 10.58 -0.18 0.17
C ARG A 31 9.32 -1.01 0.12
N VAL A 32 8.79 -1.30 1.31
CA VAL A 32 7.54 -2.04 1.48
C VAL A 32 6.68 -1.42 2.57
N VAL A 33 5.37 -1.47 2.36
CA VAL A 33 4.35 -1.11 3.35
C VAL A 33 3.32 -2.22 3.36
N VAL A 34 2.96 -2.70 4.55
CA VAL A 34 1.88 -3.67 4.72
C VAL A 34 0.79 -3.03 5.56
N ILE A 35 -0.43 -3.08 5.05
CA ILE A 35 -1.62 -2.48 5.66
C ILE A 35 -2.62 -3.61 5.88
N GLU A 36 -3.08 -3.75 7.10
CA GLU A 36 -4.14 -4.66 7.52
C GLU A 36 -5.48 -3.92 7.44
N PHE A 37 -6.47 -4.58 6.88
CA PHE A 37 -7.88 -4.17 6.84
C PHE A 37 -8.72 -5.30 7.47
N PRO A 38 -9.88 -5.00 8.08
CA PRO A 38 -10.74 -6.03 8.68
C PRO A 38 -11.30 -7.00 7.63
N ASP A 39 -11.51 -6.53 6.40
CA ASP A 39 -12.03 -7.31 5.28
C ASP A 39 -11.62 -6.72 3.92
N TYR A 40 -11.83 -7.51 2.86
CA TYR A 40 -11.54 -7.08 1.48
C TYR A 40 -12.41 -5.90 1.01
N PRO A 41 -13.73 -5.83 1.30
CA PRO A 41 -14.54 -4.66 0.96
C PRO A 41 -13.97 -3.34 1.49
N THR A 42 -13.54 -3.29 2.75
CA THR A 42 -12.95 -2.08 3.36
C THR A 42 -11.66 -1.67 2.64
N LEU A 43 -10.81 -2.63 2.28
CA LEU A 43 -9.61 -2.39 1.46
C LEU A 43 -10.00 -1.82 0.09
N ASN A 44 -10.97 -2.45 -0.57
CA ASN A 44 -11.42 -2.08 -1.91
C ASN A 44 -12.00 -0.66 -1.92
N ASP A 45 -12.79 -0.30 -0.91
CA ASP A 45 -13.35 1.04 -0.76
C ASP A 45 -12.26 2.09 -0.52
N TRP A 46 -11.24 1.77 0.28
CA TRP A 46 -10.09 2.65 0.44
C TRP A 46 -9.36 2.88 -0.88
N TYR A 47 -9.07 1.82 -1.64
CA TYR A 47 -8.36 1.93 -2.92
C TYR A 47 -9.16 2.77 -3.92
N HIS A 48 -10.49 2.63 -3.99
CA HIS A 48 -11.34 3.39 -4.90
C HIS A 48 -11.77 4.76 -4.37
N SER A 49 -11.39 5.13 -3.15
CA SER A 49 -11.73 6.43 -2.58
C SER A 49 -11.10 7.58 -3.38
N GLU A 50 -11.84 8.68 -3.55
CA GLU A 50 -11.36 9.89 -4.22
C GLU A 50 -10.03 10.39 -3.63
N LYS A 51 -9.92 10.30 -2.30
CA LYS A 51 -8.72 10.72 -1.57
C LYS A 51 -7.49 9.87 -1.89
N TYR A 52 -7.64 8.56 -2.10
CA TYR A 52 -6.52 7.73 -2.53
C TYR A 52 -6.25 7.88 -4.03
N GLN A 53 -7.30 7.87 -4.87
CA GLN A 53 -7.20 7.99 -6.33
C GLN A 53 -6.50 9.28 -6.76
N SER A 54 -6.76 10.40 -6.09
CA SER A 54 -6.06 11.68 -6.34
C SER A 54 -4.54 11.63 -6.10
N LEU A 55 -4.03 10.61 -5.40
CA LEU A 55 -2.60 10.43 -5.16
C LEU A 55 -1.90 9.61 -6.23
N ILE A 56 -2.64 8.95 -7.14
CA ILE A 56 -2.07 7.99 -8.10
C ILE A 56 -1.09 8.66 -9.06
N VAL A 57 -1.46 9.82 -9.63
CA VAL A 57 -0.59 10.57 -10.54
C VAL A 57 0.75 10.90 -9.87
N LEU A 58 0.69 11.47 -8.66
CA LEU A 58 1.89 11.79 -7.89
C LEU A 58 2.70 10.54 -7.53
N ARG A 59 2.03 9.43 -7.17
CA ARG A 59 2.69 8.16 -6.86
C ARG A 59 3.47 7.65 -8.07
N GLU A 60 2.86 7.68 -9.25
CA GLU A 60 3.46 7.16 -10.49
C GLU A 60 4.62 8.01 -10.98
N GLU A 61 4.57 9.33 -10.78
CA GLU A 61 5.69 10.23 -11.05
C GLU A 61 6.85 10.04 -10.05
N ALA A 62 6.52 9.73 -8.79
CA ALA A 62 7.52 9.64 -7.72
C ALA A 62 8.21 8.27 -7.62
N ALA A 63 7.51 7.18 -7.96
CA ALA A 63 8.03 5.82 -7.78
C ALA A 63 7.30 4.76 -8.62
N ASN A 64 8.04 3.71 -9.01
CA ASN A 64 7.42 2.48 -9.50
C ASN A 64 6.91 1.66 -8.31
N VAL A 65 5.59 1.45 -8.24
CA VAL A 65 4.92 0.83 -7.10
C VAL A 65 4.02 -0.32 -7.56
N VAL A 66 4.28 -1.51 -7.04
CA VAL A 66 3.38 -2.66 -7.12
C VAL A 66 2.51 -2.71 -5.86
N ILE A 67 1.20 -2.88 -6.05
CA ILE A 67 0.23 -3.07 -4.96
C ILE A 67 -0.40 -4.45 -5.15
N THR A 68 -0.37 -5.25 -4.09
CA THR A 68 -0.95 -6.59 -4.05
C THR A 68 -1.86 -6.72 -2.83
N THR A 69 -2.93 -7.51 -2.98
CA THR A 69 -3.83 -7.89 -1.89
C THR A 69 -3.64 -9.37 -1.59
N TYR A 70 -3.86 -9.74 -0.34
CA TYR A 70 -3.71 -11.11 0.14
C TYR A 70 -4.92 -11.45 1.02
N GLU A 71 -5.42 -12.67 0.88
CA GLU A 71 -6.39 -13.31 1.76
C GLU A 71 -5.73 -14.54 2.37
N ALA A 72 -6.11 -14.89 3.60
CA ALA A 72 -5.55 -16.02 4.35
C ALA A 72 -6.41 -17.28 4.23
#